data_AF-A0A1I4VER3-F1
#
_entry.id   AF-A0A1I4VER3-F1
#
_cell.length_a   1.000
_cell.length_b   1.000
_cell.length_c   1.000
_cell.angle_alpha   90.00
_cell.angle_beta   90.00
_cell.angle_gamma   90.00
#
_symmetry.space_group_name_H-M   'P 1'
#
loop_
_entity.id
_entity.type
_entity.pdbx_description
1 polymer ?
#
loop_
_entity_poly.entity_id
_entity_poly.type
_entity_poly.pdbx_seq_one_letter_code
_entity_poly.pdbx_strand_id
1 'polypeptide(L)'
;MIPAVDRWGPFADRIEPGERIARLRCLTAIAHLSCGPRAAELVGSLKEAESNPDVLPGALAVLNGLASLDRRRILASYAALNAPARQPRGPLSPEDH
;
A
#
# COMPACT_ATOMS: atom_id res chain seq x y z
N MET A 1 -14.42 11.21 -4.64
CA MET A 1 -14.80 9.82 -4.96
C MET A 1 -13.57 9.09 -5.49
N ILE A 2 -13.31 7.84 -5.09
CA ILE A 2 -12.14 7.06 -5.53
C ILE A 2 -12.47 6.26 -6.81
N PRO A 3 -11.69 6.40 -7.91
CA PRO A 3 -11.87 5.63 -9.14
C PRO A 3 -11.75 4.13 -8.90
N ALA A 4 -12.45 3.30 -9.68
CA ALA A 4 -12.47 1.85 -9.48
C ALA A 4 -11.07 1.20 -9.52
N VAL A 5 -10.18 1.70 -10.37
CA VAL A 5 -8.79 1.22 -10.49
C VAL A 5 -7.95 1.46 -9.22
N ASP A 6 -8.36 2.42 -8.40
CA ASP A 6 -7.68 2.80 -7.17
C ASP A 6 -8.33 2.19 -5.90
N ARG A 7 -9.33 1.33 -6.05
CA ARG A 7 -10.04 0.68 -4.92
C ARG A 7 -9.32 -0.58 -4.42
N TRP A 8 -8.10 -0.40 -3.95
CA TRP A 8 -7.24 -1.46 -3.42
C TRP A 8 -6.75 -1.12 -2.01
N GLY A 9 -6.22 -2.12 -1.28
CA GLY A 9 -5.55 -1.91 0.00
C GLY A 9 -6.39 -1.11 1.01
N PRO A 10 -5.91 0.05 1.52
CA PRO A 10 -6.66 0.91 2.43
C PRO A 10 -7.76 1.76 1.76
N PHE A 11 -7.79 1.83 0.43
CA PHE A 11 -8.75 2.60 -0.37
C PHE A 11 -9.94 1.75 -0.87
N ALA A 12 -10.00 0.47 -0.49
CA ALA A 12 -11.11 -0.40 -0.83
C ALA A 12 -12.42 0.05 -0.18
N ASP A 13 -13.55 -0.15 -0.88
CA ASP A 13 -14.88 0.26 -0.40
C ASP A 13 -15.32 -0.55 0.83
N ARG A 14 -15.16 -1.88 0.77
CA ARG A 14 -15.67 -2.82 1.77
C ARG A 14 -14.55 -3.41 2.59
N ILE A 15 -14.06 -2.64 3.55
CA ILE A 15 -13.05 -3.08 4.50
C ILE A 15 -13.43 -2.61 5.89
N GLU A 16 -13.28 -3.51 6.86
CA GLU A 16 -13.53 -3.21 8.28
C GLU A 16 -12.67 -2.01 8.73
N PRO A 17 -13.19 -1.10 9.57
CA PRO A 17 -12.45 0.09 9.98
C PRO A 17 -11.08 -0.23 10.60
N GLY A 18 -10.99 -1.26 11.45
CA GLY A 18 -9.73 -1.68 12.07
C GLY A 18 -8.69 -2.17 11.05
N GLU A 19 -9.12 -2.95 10.06
CA GLU A 19 -8.27 -3.41 8.96
C GLU A 19 -7.81 -2.23 8.08
N ARG A 20 -8.70 -1.24 7.84
CA ARG A 20 -8.33 -0.02 7.11
C ARG A 20 -7.19 0.73 7.81
N ILE A 21 -7.31 0.93 9.13
CA ILE A 21 -6.28 1.59 9.94
C ILE A 21 -4.97 0.79 9.87
N ALA A 22 -5.01 -0.53 10.01
CA ALA A 22 -3.82 -1.37 9.90
C ALA A 22 -3.13 -1.19 8.53
N ARG A 23 -3.90 -1.21 7.44
CA ARG A 23 -3.37 -1.01 6.09
C ARG A 23 -2.81 0.40 5.85
N LEU A 24 -3.46 1.43 6.39
CA LEU A 24 -2.97 2.81 6.36
C LEU A 24 -1.62 2.90 7.08
N ARG A 25 -1.50 2.35 8.29
CA ARG A 25 -0.24 2.31 9.05
C ARG A 25 0.88 1.58 8.31
N CYS A 26 0.57 0.44 7.69
CA CYS A 26 1.52 -0.28 6.85
C CYS A 26 2.01 0.58 5.67
N LEU A 27 1.09 1.24 4.95
CA LEU A 27 1.43 2.10 3.83
C LEU A 27 2.25 3.33 4.28
N THR A 28 1.91 3.92 5.43
CA THR A 28 2.65 5.01 6.08
C THR A 28 4.08 4.60 6.39
N ALA A 29 4.28 3.43 6.99
CA ALA A 29 5.61 2.90 7.32
C ALA A 29 6.45 2.69 6.04
N ILE A 30 5.87 2.11 4.99
CA ILE A 30 6.55 1.89 3.71
C ILE A 30 6.94 3.22 3.06
N ALA A 31 6.03 4.19 3.02
CA ALA A 31 6.30 5.52 2.46
C ALA A 31 7.45 6.22 3.21
N HIS A 32 7.40 6.19 4.54
CA HIS A 32 8.44 6.78 5.39
C HIS A 32 9.82 6.13 5.17
N LEU A 33 9.89 4.79 5.18
CA LEU A 33 11.16 4.07 5.03
C LEU A 33 11.73 4.11 3.60
N SER A 34 10.87 4.09 2.58
CA SER A 34 11.30 3.99 1.19
C SER A 34 11.72 5.33 0.56
N CYS A 35 11.08 6.42 1.01
CA CYS A 35 11.17 7.73 0.38
C CYS A 35 11.56 8.84 1.36
N GLY A 36 11.52 8.59 2.68
CA GLY A 36 11.95 9.53 3.71
C GLY A 36 11.21 10.87 3.61
N PRO A 37 11.93 12.02 3.69
CA PRO A 37 11.31 13.35 3.59
C PRO A 37 10.52 13.59 2.31
N ARG A 38 10.85 12.90 1.20
CA ARG A 38 10.14 13.06 -0.08
C ARG A 38 8.68 12.60 -0.03
N ALA A 39 8.34 11.76 0.93
CA ALA A 39 6.97 11.30 1.16
C ALA A 39 6.34 11.91 2.42
N ALA A 40 6.89 13.00 2.97
CA ALA A 40 6.38 13.59 4.22
C ALA A 40 4.91 14.02 4.13
N GLU A 41 4.51 14.63 3.03
CA GLU A 41 3.10 15.00 2.78
C GLU A 41 2.20 13.77 2.76
N LEU A 42 2.58 12.73 2.01
CA LEU A 42 1.84 11.47 1.94
C LEU A 42 1.70 10.84 3.34
N VAL A 43 2.80 10.80 4.11
CA VAL A 43 2.80 10.27 5.49
C VAL A 43 1.84 11.05 6.39
N GLY A 44 1.78 12.37 6.23
CA GLY A 44 0.82 13.22 6.94
C GLY A 44 -0.62 12.87 6.58
N SER A 45 -0.95 12.85 5.28
CA SER A 45 -2.30 12.57 4.81
C SER A 45 -2.77 11.16 5.16
N LEU A 46 -1.88 10.15 5.13
CA LEU A 46 -2.23 8.78 5.52
C LEU A 46 -2.52 8.67 7.03
N LYS A 47 -1.77 9.39 7.87
CA LYS A 47 -2.02 9.44 9.32
C LYS A 47 -3.32 10.15 9.65
N GLU A 48 -3.63 11.24 8.95
CA GLU A 48 -4.92 11.93 9.10
C GLU A 48 -6.08 11.01 8.72
N ALA A 49 -5.92 10.25 7.63
CA ALA A 49 -6.91 9.28 7.18
C ALA A 49 -7.19 8.13 8.17
N GLU A 50 -6.30 7.86 9.14
CA GLU A 50 -6.54 6.88 10.20
C GLU A 50 -7.71 7.29 11.11
N SER A 51 -7.88 8.60 11.32
CA SER A 51 -8.93 9.15 12.19
C SER A 51 -10.08 9.78 11.40
N ASN A 52 -9.84 10.19 10.15
CA ASN A 52 -10.82 10.80 9.28
C ASN A 52 -10.86 10.11 7.90
N PRO A 53 -11.70 9.08 7.70
CA PRO A 53 -11.79 8.39 6.41
C PRO A 53 -12.20 9.27 5.23
N ASP A 54 -12.83 10.43 5.47
CA ASP A 54 -13.27 11.32 4.39
C ASP A 54 -12.10 11.95 3.61
N VAL A 55 -10.89 11.97 4.20
CA VAL A 55 -9.68 12.46 3.51
C VAL A 55 -8.95 11.39 2.68
N LEU A 56 -9.44 10.14 2.66
CA LEU A 56 -8.85 9.06 1.84
C LEU A 56 -8.66 9.42 0.36
N PRO A 57 -9.62 10.08 -0.33
CA PRO A 57 -9.41 10.52 -1.70
C PRO A 57 -8.25 11.52 -1.84
N GLY A 58 -8.06 12.39 -0.84
CA GLY A 58 -6.95 13.35 -0.81
C GLY A 58 -5.60 12.64 -0.61
N ALA A 59 -5.51 11.71 0.34
CA ALA A 59 -4.31 10.92 0.55
C ALA A 59 -3.91 10.10 -0.69
N LEU A 60 -4.90 9.54 -1.41
CA LEU A 60 -4.67 8.86 -2.68
C LEU A 60 -4.14 9.81 -3.77
N ALA A 61 -4.66 11.04 -3.84
CA ALA A 61 -4.18 12.05 -4.78
C ALA A 61 -2.70 12.40 -4.51
N VAL A 62 -2.31 12.56 -3.25
CA VAL A 62 -0.91 12.80 -2.85
C VAL A 62 -0.03 11.62 -3.27
N LEU A 63 -0.47 10.37 -3.04
CA LEU A 63 0.26 9.17 -3.49
C LEU A 63 0.45 9.17 -5.01
N ASN A 64 -0.58 9.51 -5.77
CA ASN A 64 -0.53 9.56 -7.23
C ASN A 64 0.30 10.72 -7.77
N GLY A 65 0.43 11.81 -7.00
CA GLY A 65 1.27 12.97 -7.33
C GLY A 65 2.76 12.78 -7.06
N LEU A 66 3.18 11.72 -6.36
CA LEU A 66 4.59 11.44 -6.11
C LEU A 66 5.36 11.21 -7.43
N ALA A 67 6.67 11.50 -7.39
CA ALA A 67 7.58 11.14 -8.46
C ALA A 67 7.43 9.65 -8.83
N SER A 68 7.41 9.35 -10.14
CA SER A 68 7.08 8.01 -10.64
C SER A 68 7.96 6.88 -10.07
N LEU A 69 9.20 7.17 -9.68
CA LEU A 69 10.07 6.21 -9.02
C LEU A 69 9.62 5.92 -7.58
N ASP A 70 9.34 6.97 -6.80
CA ASP A 70 8.91 6.86 -5.41
C ASP A 70 7.55 6.15 -5.31
N ARG A 71 6.58 6.55 -6.14
CA ARG A 71 5.26 5.90 -6.21
C ARG A 71 5.37 4.41 -6.50
N ARG A 72 6.16 4.02 -7.51
CA ARG A 72 6.37 2.60 -7.85
C ARG A 72 7.03 1.84 -6.71
N ARG A 73 8.01 2.43 -6.03
CA ARG A 73 8.70 1.79 -4.90
C ARG A 73 7.74 1.52 -3.74
N ILE A 74 6.87 2.47 -3.42
CA ILE A 74 5.85 2.33 -2.36
C ILE A 74 4.85 1.23 -2.75
N LEU A 75 4.26 1.32 -3.94
CA LEU A 75 3.25 0.36 -4.41
C LEU A 75 3.80 -1.06 -4.53
N ALA A 76 5.02 -1.22 -5.06
CA ALA A 76 5.66 -2.53 -5.17
C ALA A 76 5.96 -3.14 -3.80
N SER A 77 6.47 -2.34 -2.86
CA SER A 77 6.73 -2.80 -1.49
C SER A 77 5.44 -3.19 -0.77
N TYR A 78 4.38 -2.40 -0.94
CA TYR A 78 3.07 -2.70 -0.36
C TYR A 78 2.45 -3.97 -0.97
N ALA A 79 2.55 -4.15 -2.28
CA ALA A 79 2.08 -5.34 -2.96
C ALA A 79 2.86 -6.60 -2.52
N ALA A 80 4.18 -6.49 -2.36
CA ALA A 80 5.02 -7.59 -1.89
C ALA A 80 4.68 -8.02 -0.46
N LEU A 81 4.36 -7.07 0.43
CA LEU A 81 3.96 -7.37 1.81
C LEU A 81 2.62 -8.13 1.88
N ASN A 82 1.70 -7.83 0.96
CA ASN A 82 0.36 -8.44 0.92
C ASN A 82 0.28 -9.65 -0.01
N ALA A 83 1.35 -10.00 -0.72
CA ALA A 83 1.37 -11.17 -1.57
C ALA A 83 1.30 -12.43 -0.70
N PRO A 84 0.54 -13.47 -1.12
CA PRO A 84 0.58 -14.75 -0.44
C PRO A 84 2.03 -15.25 -0.41
N ALA A 85 2.42 -15.86 0.71
CA ALA A 85 3.74 -16.47 0.84
C ALA A 85 3.98 -17.37 -0.37
N ARG A 86 4.98 -17.04 -1.17
CA ARG A 86 5.35 -17.84 -2.33
C ARG A 86 5.75 -19.21 -1.80
N GLN A 87 4.93 -20.23 -2.06
CA GLN A 87 5.31 -21.59 -1.72
C GLN A 87 6.65 -21.88 -2.42
N PRO A 88 7.65 -22.41 -1.69
CA PRO A 88 8.83 -22.92 -2.35
C PRO A 88 8.36 -23.97 -3.36
N ARG A 89 8.82 -23.87 -4.62
CA ARG A 89 8.60 -24.97 -5.57
C ARG A 89 9.18 -26.22 -4.89
N GLY A 90 8.35 -27.25 -4.71
CA GLY A 90 8.80 -28.52 -4.18
C GLY A 90 9.99 -29.05 -4.99
N PRO A 91 10.83 -29.93 -4.40
CA PRO A 91 11.94 -30.51 -5.11
C PRO A 91 11.44 -31.14 -6.43
N LEU A 92 12.19 -30.98 -7.51
CA LEU A 92 11.95 -31.73 -8.75
C LEU A 92 12.01 -33.21 -8.38
N SER A 93 10.95 -33.96 -8.71
CA SER A 93 10.91 -35.39 -8.45
C SER A 93 12.10 -36.06 -9.14
N PRO A 94 12.79 -37.00 -8.48
CA PRO A 94 13.90 -37.75 -9.07
C PRO A 94 13.48 -38.71 -10.21
N GLU A 95 12.23 -38.68 -10.67
CA GLU A 95 11.69 -39.57 -11.70
C GLU A 95 11.78 -39.00 -13.13
N ASP A 96 12.41 -37.82 -13.31
CA ASP A 96 12.65 -37.21 -14.63
C ASP A 96 13.99 -37.65 -15.29
N HIS A 97 14.51 -38.85 -14.96
CA HIS A 97 15.72 -39.44 -15.57
C HIS A 97 15.46 -40.84 -16.12
#